data_AF-A0A2N0FZS0-F1
#
_entry.id   AF-A0A2N0FZS0-F1
#
_cell.length_a   1.000
_cell.length_b   1.000
_cell.length_c   1.000
_cell.angle_alpha   90.00
_cell.angle_beta   90.00
_cell.angle_gamma   90.00
#
_symmetry.space_group_name_H-M   'P 1'
#
loop_
_entity.id
_entity.type
_entity.pdbx_description
1 polymer ?
#
loop_
_entity_poly.entity_id
_entity_poly.type
_entity_poly.pdbx_seq_one_letter_code
_entity_poly.pdbx_strand_id
1 'polypeptide(L)'
;MKTQKRSRFKKAQKRVRSIKGFYDHLKVYVITNTILFLLKERGYEFLVSKGVDDPAFFEWLSWNMILTPVLWGVGLVIHGVVVFKLKGKTWSELKPKFIKDWEQKQLQKFMKEDGE
;
A
#
# COMPACT_ATOMS: atom_id res chain seq x y z
N MET A 1 -12.28 -23.83 28.17
CA MET A 1 -12.32 -22.37 28.44
C MET A 1 -10.99 -21.62 28.20
N LYS A 2 -9.84 -22.02 28.77
CA LYS A 2 -8.56 -21.27 28.64
C LYS A 2 -8.09 -21.08 27.18
N THR A 3 -8.25 -22.09 26.32
CA THR A 3 -7.85 -22.05 24.90
C THR A 3 -8.65 -21.04 24.06
N GLN A 4 -9.96 -20.92 24.32
CA GLN A 4 -10.84 -19.98 23.62
C GLN A 4 -10.50 -18.53 23.98
N LYS A 5 -10.21 -18.25 25.26
CA LYS A 5 -9.78 -16.92 25.74
C LYS A 5 -8.46 -16.49 25.09
N ARG A 6 -7.49 -17.42 24.98
CA ARG A 6 -6.19 -17.19 24.32
C ARG A 6 -6.34 -16.91 22.82
N SER A 7 -7.25 -17.62 22.13
CA SER A 7 -7.56 -17.41 20.71
C SER A 7 -8.18 -16.03 20.43
N ARG A 8 -9.15 -15.62 21.25
CA ARG A 8 -9.78 -14.28 21.14
C ARG A 8 -8.77 -13.16 21.38
N PHE A 9 -7.90 -13.32 22.37
CA PHE A 9 -6.82 -12.35 22.65
C PHE A 9 -5.84 -12.22 21.47
N LYS A 10 -5.36 -13.32 20.89
CA LYS A 10 -4.47 -13.28 19.72
C LYS A 10 -5.11 -12.58 18.51
N LYS A 11 -6.40 -12.82 18.25
CA LYS A 11 -7.14 -12.13 17.18
C LYS A 11 -7.23 -10.62 17.42
N ALA A 12 -7.55 -10.21 18.65
CA ALA A 12 -7.58 -8.79 19.02
C ALA A 12 -6.18 -8.14 18.93
N GLN A 13 -5.13 -8.85 19.32
CA GLN A 13 -3.76 -8.34 19.21
C GLN A 13 -3.31 -8.17 17.75
N LYS A 14 -3.59 -9.15 16.87
CA LYS A 14 -3.34 -9.03 15.42
C LYS A 14 -4.09 -7.82 14.86
N ARG A 15 -5.34 -7.62 15.30
CA ARG A 15 -6.17 -6.51 14.88
C ARG A 15 -5.57 -5.14 15.21
N VAL A 16 -5.15 -4.94 16.46
CA VAL A 16 -4.53 -3.68 16.91
C VAL A 16 -3.23 -3.41 16.14
N ARG A 17 -2.40 -4.44 15.92
CA ARG A 17 -1.16 -4.30 15.13
C ARG A 17 -1.43 -3.86 13.70
N SER A 18 -2.44 -4.44 13.03
CA SER A 18 -2.81 -4.04 11.66
C SER A 18 -3.31 -2.59 11.59
N ILE A 19 -4.10 -2.14 12.57
CA ILE A 19 -4.57 -0.76 12.65
C ILE A 19 -3.39 0.20 12.87
N LYS A 20 -2.47 -0.13 13.78
CA LYS A 20 -1.27 0.68 14.01
C LYS A 20 -0.44 0.81 12.73
N GLY A 21 -0.21 -0.30 12.02
CA GLY A 21 0.50 -0.30 10.74
C GLY A 21 -0.17 0.59 9.68
N PHE A 22 -1.51 0.59 9.59
CA PHE A 22 -2.23 1.51 8.71
C PHE A 22 -1.96 2.98 9.05
N TYR A 23 -1.99 3.35 10.34
CA TYR A 23 -1.71 4.72 10.76
C TYR A 23 -0.26 5.16 10.46
N ASP A 24 0.70 4.24 10.50
CA ASP A 24 2.07 4.54 10.08
C ASP A 24 2.14 4.86 8.58
N HIS A 25 1.44 4.11 7.72
CA HIS A 25 1.32 4.43 6.29
C HIS A 25 0.58 5.74 6.04
N LEU A 26 -0.53 5.98 6.74
CA LEU A 26 -1.30 7.22 6.63
C LEU A 26 -0.46 8.42 7.06
N LYS A 27 0.33 8.31 8.14
CA LYS A 27 1.24 9.38 8.59
C LYS A 27 2.27 9.72 7.52
N VAL A 28 2.97 8.72 6.98
CA VAL A 28 3.95 8.93 5.91
C VAL A 28 3.28 9.56 4.69
N TYR A 29 2.11 9.07 4.29
CA TYR A 29 1.33 9.65 3.19
C TYR A 29 1.03 11.14 3.42
N VAL A 30 0.50 11.51 4.60
CA VAL A 30 0.17 12.89 4.91
C VAL A 30 1.41 13.78 4.93
N ILE A 31 2.48 13.35 5.59
CA ILE A 31 3.72 14.14 5.71
C ILE A 31 4.34 14.37 4.33
N THR A 32 4.52 13.30 3.55
CA THR A 32 5.14 13.39 2.21
C THR A 32 4.33 14.28 1.28
N ASN A 33 3.01 14.11 1.24
CA ASN A 33 2.16 14.95 0.39
C ASN A 33 2.15 16.42 0.84
N THR A 34 2.17 16.68 2.15
CA THR A 34 2.28 18.05 2.67
C THR A 34 3.58 18.70 2.21
N ILE A 35 4.71 18.00 2.31
CA ILE A 35 6.01 18.48 1.82
C ILE A 35 5.97 18.71 0.31
N LEU A 36 5.40 17.77 -0.48
CA LEU A 36 5.27 17.91 -1.93
C LEU A 36 4.46 19.15 -2.33
N PHE A 37 3.32 19.41 -1.67
CA PHE A 37 2.52 20.61 -1.93
C PHE A 37 3.27 21.89 -1.56
N LEU A 38 3.99 21.91 -0.43
CA LEU A 38 4.81 23.06 -0.05
C LEU A 38 5.96 23.32 -1.03
N LEU A 39 6.60 22.26 -1.52
CA LEU A 39 7.66 22.34 -2.52
C LEU A 39 7.13 22.74 -3.90
N LYS A 40 5.89 22.40 -4.25
CA LYS A 40 5.28 22.84 -5.51
C LYS A 40 5.21 24.37 -5.58
N GLU A 41 4.69 25.01 -4.53
CA GLU A 41 4.49 26.46 -4.48
C GLU A 41 5.82 27.22 -4.45
N ARG A 42 6.81 26.77 -3.67
CA ARG A 42 8.10 27.47 -3.51
C ARG A 42 9.19 27.01 -4.47
N GLY A 43 9.10 25.79 -4.97
CA GLY A 43 10.12 25.15 -5.79
C GLY A 43 10.11 25.65 -7.23
N TYR A 44 8.93 26.02 -7.76
CA TYR A 44 8.83 26.60 -9.10
C TYR A 44 9.67 27.89 -9.22
N GLU A 45 9.43 28.86 -8.33
CA GLU A 45 10.17 30.13 -8.31
C GLU A 45 11.67 29.93 -8.07
N PHE A 46 12.03 29.00 -7.18
CA PHE A 46 13.42 28.66 -6.92
C PHE A 46 14.12 28.07 -8.17
N LEU A 47 13.48 27.14 -8.88
CA LEU A 47 14.06 26.51 -10.07
C LEU A 47 14.23 27.52 -11.21
N VAL A 48 13.24 28.39 -11.42
CA VAL A 48 13.35 29.49 -12.39
C VAL A 48 14.49 30.44 -12.01
N SER A 49 14.63 30.79 -10.73
CA SER A 49 15.75 31.64 -10.25
C SER A 49 17.14 31.01 -10.44
N LYS A 50 17.20 29.69 -10.63
CA LYS A 50 18.42 28.92 -10.91
C LYS A 50 18.64 28.68 -12.41
N GLY A 51 17.83 29.28 -13.27
CA GLY A 51 17.95 29.19 -14.73
C GLY A 51 17.29 27.95 -15.35
N VAL A 52 16.39 27.28 -14.62
CA VAL A 52 15.55 26.21 -15.17
C VAL A 52 14.21 26.82 -15.56
N ASP A 53 13.98 27.06 -16.84
CA ASP A 53 12.77 27.70 -17.37
C ASP A 53 12.01 26.86 -18.42
N ASP A 54 12.35 25.58 -18.58
CA ASP A 54 11.71 24.68 -19.55
C ASP A 54 10.23 24.43 -19.19
N PRO A 55 9.27 24.90 -20.01
CA PRO A 55 7.84 24.72 -19.76
C PRO A 55 7.42 23.24 -19.73
N ALA A 56 8.04 22.39 -20.58
CA ALA A 56 7.71 20.96 -20.65
C ALA A 56 8.12 20.24 -19.37
N PHE A 57 9.27 20.61 -18.79
CA PHE A 57 9.73 20.10 -17.50
C PHE A 57 8.74 20.45 -16.37
N PHE A 58 8.28 21.70 -16.30
CA PHE A 58 7.36 22.13 -15.25
C PHE A 58 5.96 21.52 -15.39
N GLU A 59 5.49 21.32 -16.63
CA GLU A 59 4.26 20.60 -16.90
C GLU A 59 4.38 19.13 -16.44
N TRP A 60 5.45 18.44 -16.84
CA TRP A 60 5.73 17.07 -16.39
C TRP A 60 5.80 16.97 -14.87
N LEU A 61 6.51 17.89 -14.21
CA LEU A 61 6.65 17.92 -12.75
C LEU A 61 5.28 18.11 -12.08
N SER A 62 4.46 19.03 -12.58
CA SER A 62 3.12 19.32 -12.06
C SER A 62 2.19 18.11 -12.17
N TRP A 63 2.21 17.42 -13.31
CA TRP A 63 1.44 16.19 -13.50
C TRP A 63 1.86 15.08 -12.54
N ASN A 64 3.16 14.86 -12.36
CA ASN A 64 3.67 13.85 -11.42
C ASN A 64 3.33 14.19 -9.97
N MET A 65 3.42 15.46 -9.59
CA MET A 65 3.03 15.93 -8.25
C MET A 65 1.55 15.70 -7.94
N ILE A 66 0.67 15.56 -8.93
CA ILE A 66 -0.74 15.21 -8.74
C ILE A 66 -0.96 13.69 -8.83
N LEU A 67 -0.37 13.04 -9.83
CA LEU A 67 -0.55 11.61 -10.07
C LEU A 67 0.02 10.76 -8.93
N THR A 68 1.20 11.10 -8.39
CA THR A 68 1.83 10.33 -7.34
C THR A 68 0.98 10.28 -6.06
N PRO A 69 0.50 11.40 -5.48
CA PRO A 69 -0.43 11.37 -4.35
C PRO A 69 -1.72 10.62 -4.66
N VAL A 70 -2.28 10.77 -5.87
CA VAL A 70 -3.52 10.10 -6.25
C VAL A 70 -3.35 8.57 -6.24
N LEU A 71 -2.31 8.05 -6.91
CA LEU A 71 -2.05 6.62 -6.97
C LEU A 71 -1.76 6.03 -5.58
N TRP A 72 -0.96 6.73 -4.77
CA TRP A 72 -0.70 6.33 -3.39
C TRP A 72 -1.97 6.39 -2.53
N GLY A 73 -2.83 7.38 -2.77
CA GLY A 73 -4.12 7.54 -2.11
C GLY A 73 -5.04 6.36 -2.41
N VAL A 74 -5.10 5.88 -3.65
CA VAL A 74 -5.83 4.65 -4.00
C VAL A 74 -5.27 3.44 -3.22
N GLY A 75 -3.95 3.26 -3.20
CA GLY A 75 -3.31 2.20 -2.41
C GLY A 75 -3.64 2.28 -0.92
N LEU A 76 -3.65 3.49 -0.36
CA LEU A 76 -3.99 3.75 1.04
C LEU A 76 -5.47 3.43 1.34
N VAL A 77 -6.39 3.79 0.43
CA VAL A 77 -7.82 3.45 0.54
C VAL A 77 -8.00 1.93 0.53
N ILE A 78 -7.35 1.21 -0.40
CA ILE A 78 -7.39 -0.24 -0.46
C ILE A 78 -6.85 -0.84 0.85
N HIS A 79 -5.71 -0.35 1.34
CA HIS A 79 -5.13 -0.80 2.60
C HIS A 79 -6.08 -0.55 3.78
N GLY A 80 -6.74 0.61 3.82
CA GLY A 80 -7.77 0.96 4.79
C GLY A 80 -8.96 0.02 4.75
N VAL A 81 -9.48 -0.34 3.57
CA VAL A 81 -10.56 -1.33 3.42
C VAL A 81 -10.13 -2.70 3.96
N VAL A 82 -8.92 -3.16 3.62
CA VAL A 82 -8.39 -4.46 4.09
C VAL A 82 -8.23 -4.47 5.60
N VAL A 83 -7.72 -3.38 6.19
CA VAL A 83 -7.65 -3.22 7.62
C VAL A 83 -9.07 -3.10 8.16
N PHE A 84 -9.78 -2.01 7.99
CA PHE A 84 -11.04 -1.75 8.70
C PHE A 84 -12.19 -2.71 8.36
N LYS A 85 -12.49 -2.98 7.08
CA LYS A 85 -13.60 -3.85 6.69
C LYS A 85 -13.26 -5.33 6.74
N LEU A 86 -12.10 -5.73 6.22
CA LEU A 86 -11.71 -7.14 6.17
C LEU A 86 -11.04 -7.64 7.44
N LYS A 87 -11.09 -6.88 8.54
CA LYS A 87 -10.51 -7.22 9.85
C LYS A 87 -9.01 -7.55 9.80
N GLY A 88 -8.28 -7.05 8.81
CA GLY A 88 -6.86 -7.36 8.61
C GLY A 88 -6.62 -8.77 8.09
N LYS A 89 -7.60 -9.36 7.38
CA LYS A 89 -7.40 -10.59 6.61
C LYS A 89 -6.23 -10.40 5.64
N THR A 90 -5.28 -11.32 5.70
CA THR A 90 -4.11 -11.32 4.81
C THR A 90 -4.52 -11.79 3.42
N TRP A 91 -3.73 -11.49 2.38
CA TRP A 91 -3.92 -11.99 1.02
C TRP A 91 -4.22 -13.50 0.95
N SER A 92 -3.56 -14.30 1.80
CA SER A 92 -3.81 -15.75 1.94
C SER A 92 -5.22 -16.13 2.42
N GLU A 93 -5.84 -15.28 3.24
CA GLU A 93 -7.18 -15.44 3.79
C GLU A 93 -8.27 -14.92 2.83
N LEU A 94 -7.91 -14.02 1.91
CA LEU A 94 -8.78 -13.46 0.87
C LEU A 94 -8.66 -14.16 -0.48
N LYS A 95 -7.59 -14.96 -0.67
CA LYS A 95 -7.31 -15.67 -1.92
C LYS A 95 -8.50 -16.58 -2.29
N PRO A 96 -9.13 -16.36 -3.45
CA PRO A 96 -10.22 -17.18 -3.93
C PRO A 96 -9.84 -18.66 -4.02
N LYS A 97 -10.81 -19.56 -3.86
CA LYS A 97 -10.58 -21.01 -3.93
C LYS A 97 -9.94 -21.42 -5.27
N PHE A 98 -10.36 -20.82 -6.38
CA PHE A 98 -9.82 -21.13 -7.71
C PHE A 98 -8.31 -20.84 -7.84
N ILE A 99 -7.79 -19.79 -7.18
CA ILE A 99 -6.34 -19.49 -7.21
C ILE A 99 -5.56 -20.52 -6.41
N LYS A 100 -6.09 -20.94 -5.25
CA LYS A 100 -5.46 -21.99 -4.43
C LYS A 100 -5.41 -23.32 -5.18
N ASP A 101 -6.51 -23.66 -5.86
CA ASP A 101 -6.61 -24.88 -6.66
C ASP A 101 -5.67 -24.83 -7.87
N TRP A 102 -5.53 -23.67 -8.52
CA TRP A 102 -4.57 -23.47 -9.62
C TRP A 102 -3.11 -23.59 -9.15
N GLU A 103 -2.73 -22.96 -8.04
CA GLU A 103 -1.37 -23.05 -7.49
C GLU A 103 -1.01 -24.48 -7.09
N GLN A 104 -1.94 -25.21 -6.46
CA GLN A 104 -1.74 -26.63 -6.12
C GLN A 104 -1.50 -27.48 -7.37
N LYS A 105 -2.24 -27.24 -8.46
CA LYS A 105 -2.02 -27.93 -9.73
C LYS A 105 -0.65 -27.62 -10.33
N GLN A 106 -0.19 -26.37 -10.27
CA GLN A 106 1.15 -26.02 -10.77
C GLN A 106 2.26 -26.67 -9.92
N LEU A 107 2.14 -26.62 -8.59
CA LEU A 107 3.06 -27.29 -7.68
C LEU A 107 3.18 -28.79 -7.99
N GLN A 108 2.05 -29.47 -8.23
CA GLN A 108 2.06 -30.88 -8.62
C GLN A 108 2.70 -31.15 -9.98
N LYS A 109 2.69 -30.20 -10.91
CA LYS A 109 3.41 -30.33 -12.19
C LYS A 109 4.92 -30.23 -11.98
N PHE A 110 5.37 -29.18 -11.29
CA PHE A 110 6.80 -29.00 -10.98
C PHE A 110 7.37 -30.16 -10.17
N MET A 111 6.64 -30.68 -9.17
CA MET A 111 7.09 -31.86 -8.40
C MET A 111 7.19 -33.14 -9.23
N LYS A 112 6.48 -33.23 -10.37
CA LYS A 112 6.58 -34.36 -11.30
C LYS A 112 7.72 -34.17 -12.30
N GLU A 113 7.92 -32.93 -12.76
CA GLU A 113 9.00 -32.58 -13.70
C GLU A 113 10.39 -32.60 -13.04
N ASP A 114 10.51 -32.27 -11.75
CA ASP A 114 11.78 -32.33 -10.98
C ASP A 114 12.09 -33.74 -10.42
N GLY A 115 11.10 -34.65 -10.45
CA GLY A 115 11.20 -36.01 -9.93
C GLY A 115 11.49 -37.08 -10.99
N GLU A 116 11.59 -36.67 -12.25
CA GLU A 116 12.10 -37.44 -13.40
C GLU A 116 13.55 -37.03 -13.70
#